data_AF-A0A9W5VU49-F1
#
_entry.id   AF-A0A9W5VU49-F1
#
_cell.length_a   1.000
_cell.length_b   1.000
_cell.length_c   1.000
_cell.angle_alpha   90.00
_cell.angle_beta   90.00
_cell.angle_gamma   90.00
#
_symmetry.space_group_name_H-M   'P 1'
#
loop_
_entity.id
_entity.type
_entity.pdbx_description
1 polymer ?
#
loop_
_entity_poly.entity_id
_entity_poly.type
_entity_poly.pdbx_seq_one_letter_code
_entity_poly.pdbx_strand_id
1 'polypeptide(L)'
;MNINIFNLNVDIDVESVLCMQRIGEKWLLIFHYEDDNADGSEYVKFYIGEGVQDCQVDVNEDIWVSYCDEGIFGESPIGANGIVAFDSTGQLIFDSYDQYVEQYNIPYIDDCYAMNVIDGDVWLYYY
;
A
#
# COMPACT_ATOMS: atom_id res chain seq x y z
N MET A 1 -17.35 -4.85 23.37
CA MET A 1 -16.21 -4.40 22.56
C MET A 1 -15.33 -3.57 23.47
N ASN A 2 -14.11 -4.03 23.79
CA ASN A 2 -13.14 -3.22 24.51
C ASN A 2 -12.34 -2.44 23.47
N ILE A 3 -12.45 -1.12 23.49
CA ILE A 3 -11.66 -0.24 22.65
C ILE A 3 -10.44 0.16 23.49
N ASN A 4 -9.25 -0.22 23.04
CA ASN A 4 -8.00 0.21 23.65
C ASN A 4 -7.52 1.46 22.93
N ILE A 5 -7.20 2.52 23.68
CA ILE A 5 -6.60 3.74 23.14
C ILE A 5 -5.07 3.59 23.27
N PHE A 6 -4.36 3.77 22.17
CA PHE A 6 -2.89 3.79 22.14
C PHE A 6 -2.43 5.17 21.64
N ASN A 7 -1.47 5.77 22.35
CA ASN A 7 -0.83 7.01 21.91
C ASN A 7 0.35 6.64 21.02
N LEU A 8 0.23 6.97 19.74
CA LEU A 8 1.37 7.00 18.83
C LEU A 8 2.14 8.27 19.21
N ASN A 9 3.31 8.15 19.84
CA ASN A 9 4.17 9.29 20.16
C ASN A 9 4.82 9.83 18.87
N VAL A 10 4.01 10.23 17.90
CA VAL A 10 4.39 10.78 16.60
C VAL A 10 3.42 11.91 16.29
N ASP A 11 3.96 12.99 15.73
CA ASP A 11 3.16 14.10 15.22
C ASP A 11 2.76 13.78 13.77
N ILE A 12 1.65 13.03 13.61
CA ILE A 12 1.08 12.71 12.30
C ILE A 12 -0.24 13.48 12.18
N ASP A 13 -0.42 14.13 11.03
CA ASP A 13 -1.74 14.62 10.65
C ASP A 13 -2.69 13.42 10.46
N VAL A 14 -3.62 13.24 11.38
CA VAL A 14 -4.55 12.11 11.35
C VAL A 14 -5.39 12.08 10.07
N GLU A 15 -5.62 13.23 9.44
CA GLU A 15 -6.35 13.33 8.16
C GLU A 15 -5.50 12.82 6.98
N SER A 16 -4.19 12.71 7.15
CA SER A 16 -3.30 12.15 6.13
C SER A 16 -3.23 10.63 6.17
N VAL A 17 -3.75 9.98 7.22
CA VAL A 17 -3.72 8.51 7.36
C VAL A 17 -4.71 7.85 6.41
N LEU A 18 -4.15 7.12 5.45
CA LEU A 18 -4.88 6.36 4.44
C LEU A 18 -5.27 4.98 4.94
N CYS A 19 -4.36 4.33 5.68
CA CYS A 19 -4.55 2.96 6.10
C CYS A 19 -3.85 2.69 7.44
N MET A 20 -4.53 1.93 8.29
CA MET A 20 -3.97 1.40 9.53
C MET A 20 -4.32 -0.08 9.67
N GLN A 21 -3.31 -0.94 9.69
CA GLN A 21 -3.48 -2.40 9.74
C GLN A 21 -2.48 -3.06 10.67
N ARG A 22 -2.79 -4.31 11.04
CA ARG A 22 -1.87 -5.16 11.78
C ARG A 22 -0.88 -5.80 10.82
N ILE A 23 0.38 -5.82 11.23
CA ILE A 23 1.44 -6.59 10.58
C ILE A 23 2.23 -7.33 11.66
N GLY A 24 2.02 -8.64 11.74
CA GLY A 24 2.50 -9.46 12.86
C GLY A 24 2.09 -8.92 14.22
N GLU A 25 3.09 -8.62 15.07
CA GLU A 25 2.90 -8.01 16.39
C GLU A 25 2.81 -6.47 16.38
N LYS A 26 3.00 -5.84 15.21
CA LYS A 26 3.13 -4.38 15.04
C LYS A 26 1.90 -3.76 14.34
N TRP A 27 1.93 -2.43 14.22
CA TRP A 27 0.97 -1.66 13.45
C TRP A 27 1.67 -1.06 12.23
N LEU A 28 1.04 -1.20 11.07
CA LEU A 28 1.38 -0.48 9.85
C LEU A 28 0.50 0.76 9.79
N LEU A 29 1.11 1.91 9.54
CA LEU A 29 0.43 3.15 9.18
C LEU A 29 0.91 3.58 7.81
N ILE A 30 -0.03 3.85 6.90
CA ILE A 30 0.23 4.47 5.61
C ILE A 30 -0.50 5.80 5.60
N PHE A 31 0.20 6.84 5.21
CA PHE A 31 -0.29 8.20 5.25
C PHE A 31 0.35 9.03 4.15
N HIS A 32 -0.35 10.07 3.69
CA HIS A 32 0.26 11.10 2.85
C HIS A 32 1.31 11.85 3.66
N TYR A 33 2.47 12.07 3.04
CA TYR A 33 3.64 12.63 3.71
C TYR A 33 4.16 13.86 2.98
N GLU A 34 4.20 14.99 3.67
CA GLU A 34 4.81 16.24 3.17
C GLU A 34 6.03 16.71 4.01
N ASP A 35 6.23 16.23 5.25
CA ASP A 35 7.26 16.78 6.17
C ASP A 35 7.91 15.74 7.11
N ASP A 36 9.24 15.82 7.26
CA ASP A 36 10.18 14.83 7.86
C ASP A 36 10.03 14.49 9.37
N ASN A 37 8.94 14.86 10.06
CA ASN A 37 8.89 14.90 11.54
C ASN A 37 8.13 13.75 12.25
N ALA A 38 8.16 12.52 11.72
CA ALA A 38 7.64 11.37 12.49
C ALA A 38 8.77 10.78 13.36
N ASP A 39 8.74 10.98 14.68
CA ASP A 39 9.78 10.51 15.62
C ASP A 39 9.26 9.56 16.71
N GLY A 40 8.55 8.48 16.34
CA GLY A 40 8.12 7.47 17.31
C GLY A 40 8.63 6.09 16.98
N SER A 41 9.67 5.64 17.69
CA SER A 41 10.21 4.26 17.66
C SER A 41 10.05 3.57 16.30
N GLU A 42 10.41 4.24 15.20
CA GLU A 42 10.19 3.73 13.85
C GLU A 42 10.97 2.43 13.72
N TYR A 43 10.26 1.33 13.46
CA TYR A 43 10.93 0.07 13.15
C TYR A 43 11.47 0.12 11.72
N VAL A 44 10.64 0.60 10.79
CA VAL A 44 10.94 0.74 9.35
C VAL A 44 10.04 1.84 8.79
N LYS A 45 10.60 2.74 7.98
CA LYS A 45 9.88 3.74 7.17
C LYS A 45 10.40 3.66 5.74
N PHE A 46 9.49 3.64 4.77
CA PHE A 46 9.83 3.59 3.36
C PHE A 46 8.76 4.30 2.53
N TYR A 47 9.17 4.76 1.34
CA TYR A 47 8.31 5.41 0.37
C TYR A 47 7.64 4.36 -0.53
N ILE A 48 6.32 4.46 -0.70
CA ILE A 48 5.51 3.50 -1.46
C ILE A 48 4.91 4.10 -2.74
N GLY A 49 5.38 5.27 -3.18
CA GLY A 49 4.83 5.94 -4.36
C GLY A 49 3.76 6.97 -4.06
N GLU A 50 3.15 7.48 -5.12
CA GLU A 50 2.09 8.50 -5.11
C GLU A 50 0.78 7.88 -5.58
N GLY A 51 -0.36 8.56 -5.35
CA GLY A 51 -1.66 8.08 -5.85
C GLY A 51 -2.09 6.73 -5.27
N VAL A 52 -1.75 6.44 -4.02
CA VAL A 52 -2.20 5.22 -3.32
C VAL A 52 -3.72 5.24 -3.18
N GLN A 53 -4.37 4.20 -3.68
CA GLN A 53 -5.83 4.07 -3.73
C GLN A 53 -6.37 3.09 -2.68
N ASP A 54 -5.66 1.99 -2.42
CA ASP A 54 -5.97 1.03 -1.36
C ASP A 54 -4.70 0.31 -0.88
N CYS A 55 -4.73 -0.25 0.32
CA CYS A 55 -3.67 -1.10 0.85
C CYS A 55 -4.24 -2.21 1.73
N GLN A 56 -3.72 -3.44 1.59
CA GLN A 56 -4.03 -4.55 2.48
C GLN A 56 -2.79 -5.38 2.80
N VAL A 57 -2.71 -5.87 4.03
CA VAL A 57 -1.63 -6.78 4.47
C VAL A 57 -2.14 -8.22 4.41
N ASP A 58 -1.39 -9.09 3.75
CA ASP A 58 -1.74 -10.51 3.66
C ASP A 58 -1.20 -11.34 4.84
N VAL A 59 -1.46 -12.65 4.79
CA VAL A 59 -1.06 -13.59 5.85
C VAL A 59 0.45 -13.82 5.96
N ASN A 60 1.23 -13.45 4.94
CA ASN A 60 2.69 -13.50 4.92
C ASN A 60 3.33 -12.19 5.39
N GLU A 61 2.51 -11.21 5.79
CA GLU A 61 2.95 -9.84 6.08
C GLU A 61 3.39 -9.06 4.83
N ASP A 62 2.97 -9.49 3.63
CA ASP A 62 3.19 -8.74 2.41
C ASP A 62 2.15 -7.60 2.34
N ILE A 63 2.65 -6.40 2.07
CA ILE A 63 1.91 -5.14 2.03
C ILE A 63 1.55 -4.87 0.58
N TRP A 64 0.33 -5.21 0.20
CA TRP A 64 -0.22 -4.92 -1.11
C TRP A 64 -0.72 -3.49 -1.18
N VAL A 65 -0.43 -2.81 -2.28
CA VAL A 65 -0.81 -1.41 -2.51
C VAL A 65 -1.33 -1.29 -3.94
N SER A 66 -2.51 -0.70 -4.10
CA SER A 66 -3.06 -0.35 -5.41
C SER A 66 -3.02 1.16 -5.63
N TYR A 67 -3.01 1.57 -6.89
CA TYR A 67 -2.84 2.96 -7.28
C TYR A 67 -3.99 3.47 -8.16
N CYS A 68 -4.33 4.74 -8.02
CA CYS A 68 -5.23 5.45 -8.94
C CYS A 68 -4.47 5.91 -10.19
N ASP A 69 -5.19 6.53 -11.13
CA ASP A 69 -4.62 7.06 -12.37
C ASP A 69 -3.48 8.07 -12.13
N GLU A 70 -3.57 8.94 -11.13
CA GLU A 70 -2.49 9.86 -10.76
C GLU A 70 -1.21 9.13 -10.30
N GLY A 71 -1.35 7.97 -9.65
CA GLY A 71 -0.21 7.14 -9.22
C GLY A 71 0.38 6.30 -10.35
N ILE A 72 -0.47 5.85 -11.27
CA ILE A 72 -0.08 5.01 -12.43
C ILE A 72 0.61 5.84 -13.51
N PHE A 73 0.05 7.00 -13.83
CA PHE A 73 0.58 7.91 -14.85
C PHE A 73 1.45 9.04 -14.28
N GLY A 74 1.71 9.01 -12.98
CA GLY A 74 2.55 9.97 -12.27
C GLY A 74 4.04 9.80 -12.54
N GLU A 75 4.85 10.58 -11.82
CA GLU A 75 6.31 10.59 -11.97
C GLU A 75 6.99 9.40 -11.26
N SER A 76 6.32 8.83 -10.25
CA SER A 76 6.86 7.71 -9.49
C SER A 76 6.69 6.39 -10.25
N PRO A 77 7.77 5.62 -10.51
CA PRO A 77 7.67 4.38 -11.25
C PRO A 77 7.05 3.23 -10.44
N ILE A 78 6.87 3.40 -9.12
CA ILE A 78 6.38 2.35 -8.22
C ILE A 78 4.95 1.94 -8.61
N GLY A 79 4.08 2.92 -8.84
CA GLY A 79 2.66 2.68 -9.12
C GLY A 79 2.34 2.36 -10.58
N ALA A 80 3.33 2.34 -11.47
CA ALA A 80 3.13 2.32 -12.92
C ALA A 80 2.36 1.10 -13.44
N ASN A 81 2.39 -0.02 -12.72
CA ASN A 81 1.64 -1.24 -13.07
C ASN A 81 0.30 -1.36 -12.31
N GLY A 82 -0.14 -0.30 -11.61
CA GLY A 82 -1.41 -0.20 -10.89
C GLY A 82 -1.49 -0.96 -9.57
N ILE A 83 -0.58 -1.93 -9.36
CA ILE A 83 -0.48 -2.71 -8.14
C ILE A 83 0.94 -3.16 -7.87
N VAL A 84 1.33 -3.12 -6.59
CA VAL A 84 2.58 -3.69 -6.09
C VAL A 84 2.39 -4.42 -4.77
N ALA A 85 3.39 -5.21 -4.37
CA ALA A 85 3.53 -5.69 -3.01
C ALA A 85 4.93 -5.41 -2.47
N PHE A 86 5.00 -5.03 -1.21
CA PHE A 86 6.23 -4.92 -0.43
C PHE A 86 6.27 -5.98 0.66
N ASP A 87 7.45 -6.44 1.06
CA ASP A 87 7.58 -7.19 2.31
C ASP A 87 7.50 -6.23 3.53
N SER A 88 7.49 -6.81 4.74
CA SER A 88 7.43 -6.05 6.00
C SER A 88 8.65 -5.17 6.28
N THR A 89 9.70 -5.25 5.46
CA THR A 89 10.88 -4.37 5.51
C THR A 89 10.85 -3.24 4.48
N GLY A 90 9.82 -3.21 3.63
CA GLY A 90 9.66 -2.23 2.55
C GLY A 90 10.39 -2.61 1.26
N GLN A 91 10.84 -3.86 1.12
CA GLN A 91 11.39 -4.34 -0.14
C GLN A 91 10.25 -4.63 -1.12
N LEU A 92 10.31 -4.09 -2.33
CA LEU A 92 9.40 -4.42 -3.42
C LEU A 92 9.58 -5.89 -3.83
N ILE A 93 8.52 -6.68 -3.70
CA ILE A 93 8.51 -8.13 -4.01
C ILE A 93 7.59 -8.49 -5.18
N PHE A 94 6.67 -7.59 -5.55
CA PHE A 94 5.81 -7.74 -6.71
C PHE A 94 5.56 -6.39 -7.37
N ASP A 95 5.83 -6.31 -8.67
CA ASP A 95 5.58 -5.13 -9.52
C ASP A 95 5.33 -5.54 -10.99
N SER A 96 4.95 -6.79 -11.25
CA SER A 96 5.00 -7.42 -12.59
C SER A 96 3.61 -7.75 -13.15
N TYR A 97 2.60 -6.92 -12.87
CA TYR A 97 1.24 -7.12 -13.38
C TYR A 97 1.17 -7.06 -14.92
N ASP A 98 2.03 -6.27 -15.55
CA ASP A 98 2.20 -6.21 -17.01
C ASP A 98 2.47 -7.59 -17.65
N GLN A 99 3.17 -8.48 -16.96
CA GLN A 99 3.40 -9.85 -17.44
C GLN A 99 2.10 -10.66 -17.51
N TYR A 100 1.14 -10.42 -16.61
CA TYR A 100 -0.19 -11.05 -16.65
C TYR A 100 -1.03 -10.49 -17.79
N VAL A 101 -0.94 -9.18 -18.03
CA VAL A 101 -1.56 -8.50 -19.17
C VAL A 101 -1.13 -9.18 -20.48
N GLU A 102 0.17 -9.34 -20.68
CA GLU A 102 0.72 -10.00 -21.87
C GLU A 102 0.33 -11.47 -21.96
N GLN A 103 0.46 -12.22 -20.86
CA GLN A 103 0.22 -13.67 -20.85
C GLN A 103 -1.24 -14.04 -21.08
N TYR A 104 -2.17 -13.30 -20.48
CA TYR A 104 -3.60 -13.62 -20.49
C TYR A 104 -4.42 -12.73 -21.41
N ASN A 105 -3.80 -11.75 -22.05
CA ASN A 105 -4.44 -10.77 -22.93
C ASN A 105 -5.63 -10.07 -22.22
N ILE A 106 -5.35 -9.58 -21.00
CA ILE A 106 -6.27 -8.76 -20.19
C ILE A 106 -5.83 -7.28 -20.24
N PRO A 107 -6.71 -6.32 -19.91
CA PRO A 107 -6.34 -4.91 -19.92
C PRO A 107 -5.28 -4.57 -18.86
N TYR A 108 -4.43 -3.60 -19.18
CA TYR A 108 -3.63 -2.86 -18.18
C TYR A 108 -4.56 -2.16 -17.17
N ILE A 109 -4.01 -1.81 -16.01
CA ILE A 109 -4.70 -1.02 -15.01
C ILE A 109 -4.39 0.44 -15.30
N ASP A 110 -5.42 1.22 -15.63
CA ASP A 110 -5.34 2.67 -15.74
C ASP A 110 -5.81 3.34 -14.43
N ASP A 111 -6.70 2.70 -13.66
CA ASP A 111 -7.16 3.14 -12.33
C ASP A 111 -7.68 1.95 -11.49
N CYS A 112 -7.10 1.68 -10.31
CA CYS A 112 -7.51 0.56 -9.46
C CYS A 112 -8.44 0.99 -8.31
N TYR A 113 -9.74 1.09 -8.60
CA TYR A 113 -10.77 1.53 -7.65
C TYR A 113 -10.88 0.75 -6.35
N ALA A 114 -10.62 -0.56 -6.35
CA ALA A 114 -10.66 -1.35 -5.13
C ALA A 114 -9.80 -2.61 -5.23
N MET A 115 -9.25 -3.03 -4.09
CA MET A 115 -8.48 -4.25 -3.94
C MET A 115 -9.04 -5.09 -2.79
N ASN A 116 -8.95 -6.42 -2.88
CA ASN A 116 -9.11 -7.30 -1.73
C ASN A 116 -8.02 -8.36 -1.75
N VAL A 117 -7.36 -8.54 -0.61
CA VAL A 117 -6.31 -9.54 -0.43
C VAL A 117 -6.77 -10.57 0.58
N ILE A 118 -6.89 -11.82 0.15
CA ILE A 118 -7.42 -12.90 0.97
C ILE A 118 -6.79 -14.24 0.58
N ASP A 119 -6.30 -15.00 1.58
CA ASP A 119 -5.82 -16.37 1.41
C ASP A 119 -4.80 -16.58 0.26
N GLY A 120 -3.95 -15.58 -0.01
CA GLY A 120 -2.94 -15.61 -1.07
C GLY A 120 -3.46 -15.21 -2.46
N ASP A 121 -4.73 -14.82 -2.56
CA ASP A 121 -5.33 -14.25 -3.76
C ASP A 121 -5.47 -12.73 -3.62
N VAL A 122 -5.31 -12.04 -4.76
CA VAL A 122 -5.52 -10.60 -4.88
C VAL A 122 -6.61 -10.34 -5.92
N TRP A 123 -7.68 -9.69 -5.49
CA TRP A 123 -8.83 -9.34 -6.33
C TRP A 123 -8.82 -7.86 -6.64
N LEU A 124 -8.91 -7.52 -7.92
CA LEU A 124 -8.84 -6.14 -8.41
C LEU A 124 -10.16 -5.74 -9.07
N TYR A 125 -10.62 -4.54 -8.77
CA TYR A 125 -11.66 -3.85 -9.53
C TYR A 125 -11.04 -2.59 -10.12
N TYR A 126 -10.84 -2.59 -11.43
CA TYR A 126 -10.09 -1.57 -12.13
C TYR A 126 -10.70 -1.19 -13.48
N TYR A 127 -10.34 0.00 -13.96
CA TYR A 127 -10.51 0.44 -15.34
C TYR A 127 -9.23 0.17 -16.13
#